data_AF-A0A7X9TV62-F1
#
_entry.id   AF-A0A7X9TV62-F1
#
_cell.length_a   1.000
_cell.length_b   1.000
_cell.length_c   1.000
_cell.angle_alpha   90.00
_cell.angle_beta   90.00
_cell.angle_gamma   90.00
#
_symmetry.space_group_name_H-M   'P 1'
#
loop_
_entity.id
_entity.type
_entity.pdbx_description
1 polymer ?
#
loop_
_entity_poly.entity_id
_entity_poly.type
_entity_poly.pdbx_seq_one_letter_code
_entity_poly.pdbx_strand_id
1 'polypeptide(L)'
;AYGEISRLDIGKINNPLRFQGQYFDQESGLHYNRHRYYNPDIGRYLTPDPVKLAGGINAYQYVHNPTGWVDPLGLNSCPDASGCKPNATAQNPVEGVNHGNPALPQLTSRQRQARIDELAESNAYRRLSELEASIPEAHFLEKHGAQTSLESQLERVMTAKNPTTGEIETFENGRRRGLPRPPSAATHFLSHRDQLNAIHRAQLIFKLTDLSMSKEPMHMGKIIGEGYKRDGYEYGKQRKARVFLNDEGQPITAFTEFE
;
A
#
# COMPACT_ATOMS: atom_id res chain seq x y z
N ALA A 1 -18.52 6.63 3.26
CA ALA A 1 -19.08 7.73 2.43
C ALA A 1 -18.14 8.18 1.32
N TYR A 2 -16.82 8.19 1.55
CA TYR A 2 -15.81 8.69 0.61
C TYR A 2 -15.08 7.56 -0.15
N GLY A 3 -15.77 6.47 -0.48
CA GLY A 3 -15.20 5.39 -1.29
C GLY A 3 -14.21 4.44 -0.59
N GLU A 4 -13.92 4.62 0.70
CA GLU A 4 -13.29 3.59 1.53
C GLU A 4 -14.15 2.32 1.56
N ILE A 5 -13.51 1.16 1.39
CA ILE A 5 -14.20 -0.12 1.32
C ILE A 5 -14.51 -0.58 2.75
N SER A 6 -15.79 -0.55 3.13
CA SER A 6 -16.23 -1.08 4.42
C SER A 6 -16.35 -2.61 4.43
N ARG A 7 -16.61 -3.21 3.27
CA ARG A 7 -16.72 -4.66 3.08
C ARG A 7 -16.36 -5.02 1.65
N LEU A 8 -15.50 -6.02 1.48
CA LEU A 8 -15.13 -6.57 0.18
C LEU A 8 -15.55 -8.03 0.13
N ASP A 9 -16.66 -8.32 -0.57
CA ASP A 9 -17.02 -9.70 -0.87
C ASP A 9 -16.20 -10.17 -2.07
N ILE A 10 -15.28 -11.11 -1.83
CA ILE A 10 -14.34 -11.59 -2.84
C ILE A 10 -15.07 -12.56 -3.77
N GLY A 11 -15.36 -12.12 -4.99
CA GLY A 11 -15.88 -12.98 -6.05
C GLY A 11 -14.79 -13.82 -6.73
N LYS A 12 -15.20 -14.74 -7.62
CA LYS A 12 -14.28 -15.55 -8.44
C LYS A 12 -13.39 -14.70 -9.37
N ILE A 13 -13.79 -13.46 -9.64
CA ILE A 13 -13.07 -12.48 -10.47
C ILE A 13 -12.82 -11.23 -9.63
N ASN A 14 -11.56 -10.78 -9.56
CA ASN A 14 -11.21 -9.51 -8.91
C ASN A 14 -11.81 -8.34 -9.69
N ASN A 15 -12.60 -7.51 -9.01
CA ASN A 15 -13.12 -6.26 -9.57
C ASN A 15 -12.26 -5.08 -9.09
N PRO A 16 -11.42 -4.46 -9.94
CA PRO A 16 -10.62 -3.30 -9.56
C PRO A 16 -11.42 -1.99 -9.58
N LEU A 17 -12.65 -1.99 -10.07
CA LEU A 17 -13.47 -0.78 -10.05
C LEU A 17 -13.90 -0.45 -8.62
N ARG A 18 -13.84 0.84 -8.29
CA ARG A 18 -14.24 1.39 -6.99
C ARG A 18 -15.36 2.38 -7.19
N PHE A 19 -15.84 2.94 -6.07
CA PHE A 19 -16.89 3.94 -5.93
C PHE A 19 -17.59 4.42 -7.22
N GLN A 20 -16.91 5.20 -8.07
CA GLN A 20 -17.48 5.79 -9.29
C GLN A 20 -16.81 5.34 -10.61
N GLY A 21 -16.28 4.12 -10.65
CA GLY A 21 -15.48 3.65 -11.79
C GLY A 21 -14.01 4.09 -11.71
N GLN A 22 -13.57 4.52 -10.53
CA GLN A 22 -12.14 4.71 -10.26
C GLN A 22 -11.44 3.35 -10.30
N TYR A 23 -10.23 3.33 -10.85
CA TYR A 23 -9.44 2.12 -10.90
C TYR A 23 -8.62 1.99 -9.62
N PHE A 24 -8.81 0.90 -8.88
CA PHE A 24 -7.99 0.57 -7.72
C PHE A 24 -6.61 0.14 -8.17
N ASP A 25 -5.60 0.92 -7.81
CA ASP A 25 -4.23 0.51 -7.91
C ASP A 25 -3.84 -0.26 -6.64
N GLN A 26 -3.66 -1.57 -6.78
CA GLN A 26 -3.33 -2.45 -5.66
C GLN A 26 -1.93 -2.17 -5.09
N GLU A 27 -1.00 -1.67 -5.92
CA GLU A 27 0.38 -1.42 -5.52
C GLU A 27 0.51 -0.17 -4.65
N SER A 28 -0.28 0.87 -4.93
CA SER A 28 -0.34 2.09 -4.11
C SER A 28 -1.46 2.10 -3.08
N GLY A 29 -2.48 1.26 -3.27
CA GLY A 29 -3.72 1.31 -2.51
C GLY A 29 -4.59 2.54 -2.80
N LEU A 30 -4.21 3.38 -3.77
CA LEU A 30 -4.92 4.58 -4.17
C LEU A 30 -5.93 4.29 -5.28
N HIS A 31 -6.87 5.22 -5.48
CA HIS A 31 -7.86 5.13 -6.53
C HIS A 31 -7.47 6.08 -7.66
N TYR A 32 -7.09 5.52 -8.82
CA TYR A 32 -6.81 6.32 -10.00
C TYR A 32 -8.10 6.82 -10.63
N ASN A 33 -8.21 8.14 -10.75
CA ASN A 33 -9.32 8.84 -11.39
C ASN A 33 -8.78 9.77 -12.48
N ARG A 34 -8.46 9.18 -13.64
CA ARG A 34 -7.96 9.84 -14.87
C ARG A 34 -6.84 10.87 -14.62
N HIS A 35 -7.17 12.10 -14.25
CA HIS A 35 -6.20 13.17 -14.06
C HIS A 35 -5.57 13.19 -12.66
N ARG A 36 -6.16 12.49 -11.67
CA ARG A 36 -5.72 12.55 -10.26
C ARG A 36 -5.79 11.20 -9.57
N TYR A 37 -4.89 10.99 -8.61
CA TYR A 37 -4.99 9.92 -7.63
C TYR A 37 -5.81 10.39 -6.43
N TYR A 38 -6.79 9.57 -6.05
CA TYR A 38 -7.69 9.76 -4.94
C TYR A 38 -7.29 8.86 -3.78
N ASN A 39 -7.21 9.44 -2.58
CA ASN A 39 -7.05 8.67 -1.35
C ASN A 39 -8.43 8.49 -0.68
N PRO A 40 -8.99 7.27 -0.69
CA PRO A 40 -10.28 6.99 -0.08
C PRO A 40 -10.29 7.13 1.45
N ASP A 41 -9.14 6.93 2.11
CA ASP A 41 -9.03 6.92 3.58
C ASP A 41 -9.29 8.32 4.17
N ILE A 42 -8.79 9.36 3.51
CA ILE A 42 -9.02 10.76 3.90
C ILE A 42 -10.10 11.45 3.07
N GLY A 43 -10.54 10.80 1.99
CA GLY A 43 -11.58 11.29 1.09
C GLY A 43 -11.17 12.45 0.18
N ARG A 44 -9.91 12.53 -0.27
CA ARG A 44 -9.36 13.70 -1.02
C ARG A 44 -8.41 13.31 -2.15
N TYR A 45 -8.21 14.21 -3.11
CA TYR A 45 -7.16 14.05 -4.13
C TYR A 45 -5.77 14.38 -3.56
N LEU A 46 -4.74 13.79 -4.15
CA LEU A 46 -3.33 14.00 -3.75
C LEU A 46 -2.69 15.23 -4.36
N THR A 47 -3.24 15.69 -5.48
CA THR A 47 -2.71 16.82 -6.23
C THR A 47 -3.78 17.90 -6.34
N PRO A 48 -3.41 19.20 -6.31
CA PRO A 48 -4.33 20.28 -6.63
C PRO A 48 -5.01 20.02 -7.98
N ASP A 49 -6.25 20.47 -8.09
CA ASP A 49 -6.99 20.41 -9.34
C ASP A 49 -6.20 21.10 -10.49
N PRO A 50 -5.93 20.39 -11.60
CA PRO A 50 -5.31 20.98 -12.78
C PRO A 50 -6.06 22.22 -13.30
N VAL A 51 -7.39 22.31 -13.11
CA VAL A 51 -8.19 23.49 -13.51
C VAL A 51 -8.15 24.64 -12.48
N LYS A 52 -7.35 24.51 -11.41
CA LYS A 52 -7.13 25.55 -10.39
C LYS A 52 -8.45 26.00 -9.75
N LEU A 53 -8.64 27.32 -9.58
CA LEU A 53 -9.82 27.91 -8.96
C LEU A 53 -11.13 27.66 -9.74
N ALA A 54 -11.06 27.27 -11.02
CA ALA A 54 -12.24 26.88 -11.77
C ALA A 54 -12.87 25.57 -11.23
N GLY A 55 -12.07 24.75 -10.53
CA GLY A 55 -12.53 23.58 -9.78
C GLY A 55 -13.03 23.91 -8.36
N GLY A 56 -13.15 25.20 -8.02
CA GLY A 56 -13.58 25.65 -6.70
C GLY A 56 -12.43 26.02 -5.75
N ILE A 57 -12.81 26.46 -4.55
CA ILE A 57 -11.88 27.02 -3.55
C ILE A 57 -10.97 25.93 -2.95
N ASN A 58 -11.46 24.70 -2.83
CA ASN A 58 -10.70 23.58 -2.26
C ASN A 58 -10.11 22.71 -3.38
N ALA A 59 -8.87 23.02 -3.78
CA ALA A 59 -8.20 22.35 -4.91
C ALA A 59 -7.97 20.83 -4.72
N TYR A 60 -8.11 20.30 -3.50
CA TYR A 60 -7.93 18.87 -3.19
C TYR A 60 -9.25 18.13 -2.96
N GLN A 61 -10.37 18.84 -3.02
CA GLN A 61 -11.68 18.25 -2.76
C GLN A 61 -12.08 17.26 -3.85
N TYR A 62 -12.73 16.17 -3.43
CA TYR A 62 -13.32 15.20 -4.34
C TYR A 62 -14.59 15.74 -5.02
N VAL A 63 -15.65 15.95 -4.24
CA VAL A 63 -16.87 16.66 -4.62
C VAL A 63 -17.46 17.32 -3.38
N HIS A 64 -18.44 18.20 -3.56
CA HIS A 64 -19.12 18.87 -2.43
C HIS A 64 -20.00 17.90 -1.64
N ASN A 65 -20.72 17.02 -2.33
CA ASN A 65 -21.54 15.98 -1.71
C ASN A 65 -21.19 14.60 -2.30
N PRO A 66 -20.35 13.77 -1.64
CA PRO A 66 -19.92 12.47 -2.17
C PRO A 66 -21.05 11.44 -2.28
N THR A 67 -22.19 11.67 -1.63
CA THR A 67 -23.33 10.74 -1.67
C THR A 67 -24.24 10.99 -2.87
N GLY A 68 -24.24 12.22 -3.42
CA GLY A 68 -25.08 12.58 -4.56
C GLY A 68 -24.31 12.97 -5.81
N TRP A 69 -23.02 13.33 -5.70
CA TRP A 69 -22.23 13.92 -6.79
C TRP A 69 -21.05 13.04 -7.18
N VAL A 70 -20.63 13.21 -8.42
CA VAL A 70 -19.64 12.37 -9.11
C VAL A 70 -18.58 13.27 -9.74
N ASP A 71 -17.30 12.90 -9.67
CA ASP A 71 -16.22 13.52 -10.46
C ASP A 71 -15.66 12.48 -11.45
N PRO A 72 -16.26 12.34 -12.65
CA PRO A 72 -15.85 11.35 -13.65
C PRO A 72 -14.50 11.63 -14.29
N LEU A 73 -14.04 12.89 -14.23
CA LEU A 73 -12.81 13.32 -14.89
C LEU A 73 -11.64 13.40 -13.91
N GLY A 74 -11.89 13.45 -12.61
CA GLY A 74 -10.90 13.92 -11.68
C GLY A 74 -10.59 15.39 -11.91
N LEU A 75 -11.57 16.20 -12.29
CA LEU A 75 -11.52 17.66 -12.43
C LEU A 75 -12.82 18.21 -11.85
N ASN A 76 -12.78 19.10 -10.86
CA ASN A 76 -13.99 19.66 -10.22
C ASN A 76 -14.82 20.60 -11.11
N SER A 77 -14.64 20.55 -12.42
CA SER A 77 -15.45 21.24 -13.41
C SER A 77 -16.24 20.19 -14.20
N CYS A 78 -17.56 20.16 -13.99
CA CYS A 78 -18.45 19.42 -14.87
C CYS A 78 -18.35 20.00 -16.29
N PRO A 79 -18.04 19.20 -17.33
CA PRO A 79 -18.28 19.59 -18.71
C PRO A 79 -19.80 19.57 -18.93
N ASP A 80 -20.29 20.62 -19.57
CA ASP A 80 -21.66 20.85 -20.00
C ASP A 80 -22.68 21.26 -18.90
N ALA A 81 -23.13 22.50 -19.09
CA ALA A 81 -24.10 23.24 -18.27
C ALA A 81 -25.52 22.64 -18.24
N SER A 82 -25.72 21.39 -18.69
CA SER A 82 -27.00 20.71 -18.75
C SER A 82 -27.14 19.53 -17.77
N GLY A 83 -26.09 19.14 -17.04
CA GLY A 83 -26.09 17.90 -16.27
C GLY A 83 -26.15 17.98 -14.73
N CYS A 84 -25.96 19.16 -14.12
CA CYS A 84 -26.01 19.32 -12.66
C CYS A 84 -26.46 20.74 -12.28
N LYS A 85 -27.76 20.93 -11.99
CA LYS A 85 -28.27 22.13 -11.28
C LYS A 85 -29.37 21.75 -10.30
N PRO A 86 -29.47 22.50 -9.18
CA PRO A 86 -30.60 23.41 -9.09
C PRO A 86 -30.14 24.86 -9.18
N ASN A 87 -30.99 25.67 -9.81
CA ASN A 87 -30.71 27.02 -10.27
C ASN A 87 -30.37 28.01 -9.15
N ALA A 88 -29.25 28.71 -9.27
CA ALA A 88 -29.07 30.03 -8.70
C ALA A 88 -28.60 30.97 -9.81
N THR A 89 -29.46 31.91 -10.19
CA THR A 89 -29.19 33.03 -11.10
C THR A 89 -28.13 33.94 -10.48
N ALA A 90 -26.91 33.92 -11.03
CA ALA A 90 -25.91 34.95 -10.79
C ALA A 90 -25.56 35.60 -12.13
N GLN A 91 -25.68 36.92 -12.16
CA GLN A 91 -25.43 37.78 -13.32
C GLN A 91 -23.96 37.72 -13.74
N ASN A 92 -23.71 37.81 -15.05
CA ASN A 92 -22.39 37.71 -15.70
C ASN A 92 -21.33 38.62 -15.03
N PRO A 93 -20.10 38.15 -14.77
CA PRO A 93 -19.04 39.05 -14.34
C PRO A 93 -18.42 39.79 -15.52
N VAL A 94 -18.32 41.10 -15.29
CA VAL A 94 -17.50 42.11 -15.96
C VAL A 94 -16.03 41.70 -16.16
N GLU A 95 -15.40 42.39 -17.12
CA GLU A 95 -14.01 42.30 -17.58
C GLU A 95 -12.97 41.93 -16.50
N GLY A 96 -12.06 41.03 -16.89
CA GLY A 96 -11.08 40.39 -16.01
C GLY A 96 -10.13 41.38 -15.32
N VAL A 97 -10.33 41.52 -14.02
CA VAL A 97 -9.38 42.19 -13.13
C VAL A 97 -8.28 41.19 -12.75
N ASN A 98 -7.04 41.48 -13.15
CA ASN A 98 -5.87 40.68 -12.81
C ASN A 98 -5.51 40.89 -11.33
N HIS A 99 -6.21 40.20 -10.43
CA HIS A 99 -5.79 40.10 -9.05
C HIS A 99 -4.53 39.23 -9.03
N GLY A 100 -3.37 39.83 -8.73
CA GLY A 100 -2.07 39.17 -8.56
C GLY A 100 -2.07 38.14 -7.44
N ASN A 101 -2.88 37.09 -7.60
CA ASN A 101 -2.93 35.97 -6.70
C ASN A 101 -1.59 35.25 -6.79
N PRO A 102 -0.91 35.00 -5.65
CA PRO A 102 0.29 34.21 -5.67
C PRO A 102 -0.03 32.87 -6.31
N ALA A 103 0.82 32.43 -7.24
CA ALA A 103 0.68 31.12 -7.84
C ALA A 103 0.65 30.09 -6.70
N LEU A 104 -0.46 29.32 -6.60
CA LEU A 104 -0.52 28.20 -5.68
C LEU A 104 0.74 27.34 -5.90
N PRO A 105 1.43 26.91 -4.83
CA PRO A 105 2.64 26.11 -4.97
C PRO A 105 2.31 24.86 -5.79
N GLN A 106 2.77 24.84 -7.04
CA GLN A 106 2.57 23.72 -7.93
C GLN A 106 3.71 22.75 -7.69
N LEU A 107 3.37 21.61 -7.09
CA LEU A 107 4.33 20.51 -6.99
C LEU A 107 4.76 20.11 -8.40
N THR A 108 6.07 20.06 -8.60
CA THR A 108 6.65 19.48 -9.82
C THR A 108 6.16 18.04 -9.98
N SER A 109 6.20 17.51 -11.20
CA SER A 109 5.84 16.09 -11.45
C SER A 109 6.58 15.14 -10.49
N ARG A 110 7.87 15.40 -10.25
CA ARG A 110 8.70 14.62 -9.33
C ARG A 110 8.23 14.71 -7.88
N GLN A 111 7.86 15.90 -7.40
CA GLN A 111 7.34 16.05 -6.04
C GLN A 111 5.96 15.39 -5.88
N ARG A 112 5.11 15.46 -6.91
CA ARG A 112 3.82 14.75 -6.91
C ARG A 112 4.03 13.23 -6.82
N GLN A 113 4.94 12.70 -7.63
CA GLN A 113 5.28 11.28 -7.61
C GLN A 113 5.82 10.84 -6.25
N ALA A 114 6.76 11.61 -5.67
CA ALA A 114 7.29 11.31 -4.34
C ALA A 114 6.21 11.28 -3.26
N ARG A 115 5.23 12.19 -3.32
CA ARG A 115 4.11 12.21 -2.36
C ARG A 115 3.16 11.03 -2.56
N ILE A 116 2.93 10.61 -3.80
CA ILE A 116 2.17 9.40 -4.12
C ILE A 116 2.88 8.17 -3.57
N ASP A 117 4.19 8.06 -3.78
CA ASP A 117 4.99 6.94 -3.31
C ASP A 117 5.04 6.88 -1.77
N GLU A 118 5.24 8.02 -1.10
CA GLU A 118 5.20 8.12 0.37
C GLU A 118 3.86 7.65 0.94
N LEU A 119 2.75 8.10 0.35
CA LEU A 119 1.43 7.71 0.80
C LEU A 119 1.12 6.25 0.48
N ALA A 120 1.59 5.75 -0.66
CA ALA A 120 1.49 4.35 -1.03
C ALA A 120 2.21 3.43 -0.03
N GLU A 121 3.42 3.80 0.40
CA GLU A 121 4.14 3.08 1.46
C GLU A 121 3.39 3.11 2.78
N SER A 122 2.90 4.29 3.21
CA SER A 122 2.13 4.42 4.45
C SER A 122 0.85 3.60 4.44
N ASN A 123 0.12 3.61 3.32
CA ASN A 123 -1.08 2.80 3.13
C ASN A 123 -0.75 1.30 3.13
N ALA A 124 0.36 0.90 2.51
CA ALA A 124 0.79 -0.50 2.51
C ALA A 124 1.19 -0.97 3.91
N TYR A 125 1.94 -0.15 4.67
CA TYR A 125 2.27 -0.43 6.07
C TYR A 125 1.03 -0.61 6.94
N ARG A 126 0.06 0.33 6.84
CA ARG A 126 -1.21 0.25 7.59
C ARG A 126 -1.95 -1.05 7.28
N ARG A 127 -2.10 -1.40 6.01
CA ARG A 127 -2.78 -2.65 5.59
C ARG A 127 -2.06 -3.90 6.07
N LEU A 128 -0.72 -3.92 6.00
CA LEU A 128 0.07 -5.03 6.52
C LEU A 128 -0.11 -5.16 8.04
N SER A 129 -0.13 -4.05 8.76
CA SER A 129 -0.31 -4.03 10.21
C SER A 129 -1.70 -4.51 10.61
N GLU A 130 -2.75 -4.02 9.94
CA GLU A 130 -4.13 -4.48 10.15
C GLU A 130 -4.29 -5.97 9.81
N LEU A 131 -3.67 -6.42 8.72
CA LEU A 131 -3.72 -7.81 8.28
C LEU A 131 -3.00 -8.73 9.28
N GLU A 132 -1.79 -8.37 9.71
CA GLU A 132 -1.01 -9.14 10.68
C GLU A 132 -1.74 -9.24 12.02
N ALA A 133 -2.28 -8.12 12.52
CA ALA A 133 -3.05 -8.09 13.76
C ALA A 133 -4.33 -8.95 13.69
N SER A 134 -4.89 -9.16 12.50
CA SER A 134 -6.11 -9.95 12.30
C SER A 134 -5.88 -11.46 12.24
N ILE A 135 -4.63 -11.92 12.07
CA ILE A 135 -4.28 -13.33 11.85
C ILE A 135 -3.45 -13.83 13.03
N PRO A 136 -3.92 -14.84 13.79
CA PRO A 136 -3.14 -15.43 14.88
C PRO A 136 -1.77 -15.93 14.38
N GLU A 137 -0.73 -15.65 15.16
CA GLU A 137 0.67 -16.08 14.91
C GLU A 137 1.33 -15.49 13.65
N ALA A 138 0.65 -14.59 12.93
CA ALA A 138 1.25 -13.88 11.81
C ALA A 138 2.37 -12.94 12.27
N HIS A 139 3.46 -12.91 11.50
CA HIS A 139 4.67 -12.14 11.85
C HIS A 139 5.46 -11.71 10.60
N PHE A 140 4.79 -11.57 9.45
CA PHE A 140 5.41 -11.09 8.23
C PHE A 140 5.90 -9.64 8.34
N LEU A 141 5.09 -8.72 8.87
CA LEU A 141 5.46 -7.33 9.06
C LEU A 141 6.41 -7.20 10.24
N GLU A 142 6.07 -7.78 11.41
CA GLU A 142 6.90 -7.71 12.62
C GLU A 142 8.35 -8.14 12.37
N LYS A 143 8.59 -9.27 11.68
CA LYS A 143 9.96 -9.81 11.52
C LYS A 143 10.64 -9.46 10.22
N HIS A 144 9.88 -9.14 9.17
CA HIS A 144 10.42 -8.97 7.82
C HIS A 144 10.02 -7.66 7.15
N GLY A 145 9.24 -6.81 7.82
CA GLY A 145 8.78 -5.55 7.25
C GLY A 145 9.88 -4.52 7.04
N ALA A 146 9.62 -3.58 6.14
CA ALA A 146 10.56 -2.51 5.77
C ALA A 146 10.82 -1.48 6.86
N GLN A 147 10.09 -1.55 7.97
CA GLN A 147 10.36 -0.77 9.18
C GLN A 147 11.47 -1.39 10.05
N THR A 148 11.84 -2.65 9.81
CA THR A 148 13.04 -3.26 10.43
C THR A 148 14.30 -2.75 9.74
N SER A 149 15.47 -2.97 10.34
CA SER A 149 16.75 -2.50 9.80
C SER A 149 17.69 -3.65 9.48
N LEU A 150 18.66 -3.40 8.59
CA LEU A 150 19.71 -4.37 8.27
C LEU A 150 20.47 -4.82 9.52
N GLU A 151 20.73 -3.89 10.44
CA GLU A 151 21.38 -4.15 11.73
C GLU A 151 20.50 -5.05 12.62
N SER A 152 19.19 -4.80 12.68
CA SER A 152 18.26 -5.64 13.44
C SER A 152 18.18 -7.06 12.87
N GLN A 153 18.30 -7.22 11.54
CA GLN A 153 18.33 -8.54 10.90
C GLN A 153 19.66 -9.27 11.18
N LEU A 154 20.78 -8.54 11.25
CA LEU A 154 22.06 -9.10 11.69
C LEU A 154 21.98 -9.60 13.15
N GLU A 155 21.41 -8.80 14.05
CA GLU A 155 21.22 -9.18 15.45
C GLU A 155 20.29 -10.40 15.56
N ARG A 156 19.20 -10.42 14.78
CA ARG A 156 18.25 -11.54 14.71
C ARG A 156 18.90 -12.84 14.30
N VAL A 157 19.74 -12.84 13.26
CA VAL A 157 20.41 -14.07 12.79
C VAL A 157 21.47 -14.57 13.77
N MET A 158 22.11 -13.65 14.52
CA MET A 158 23.12 -14.00 15.53
C MET A 158 22.51 -14.52 16.84
N THR A 159 21.43 -13.89 17.30
CA THR A 159 20.95 -14.02 18.68
C THR A 159 19.52 -14.54 18.81
N ALA A 160 18.80 -14.74 17.71
CA ALA A 160 17.37 -15.01 17.69
C ALA A 160 16.48 -13.87 18.21
N LYS A 161 17.03 -12.66 18.35
CA LYS A 161 16.28 -11.50 18.80
C LYS A 161 15.32 -11.00 17.72
N ASN A 162 14.06 -10.83 18.08
CA ASN A 162 13.05 -10.27 17.22
C ASN A 162 13.40 -8.81 16.87
N PRO A 163 13.37 -8.41 15.59
CA PRO A 163 13.82 -7.10 15.15
C PRO A 163 12.87 -5.97 15.55
N THR A 164 11.60 -6.28 15.85
CA THR A 164 10.59 -5.31 16.29
C THR A 164 10.36 -5.36 17.80
N THR A 165 10.16 -6.54 18.38
CA THR A 165 9.85 -6.65 19.82
C THR A 165 11.09 -6.66 20.72
N GLY A 166 12.26 -6.99 20.17
CA GLY A 166 13.50 -7.13 20.92
C GLY A 166 13.58 -8.38 21.80
N GLU A 167 12.59 -9.26 21.75
CA GLU A 167 12.55 -10.51 22.52
C GLU A 167 13.40 -11.60 21.85
N ILE A 168 14.09 -12.42 22.64
CA ILE A 168 14.87 -13.55 22.13
C ILE A 168 13.95 -14.75 21.93
N GLU A 169 13.78 -15.19 20.69
CA GLU A 169 13.02 -16.39 20.37
C GLU A 169 13.79 -17.64 20.82
N THR A 170 13.10 -18.54 21.51
CA THR A 170 13.68 -19.79 22.01
C THR A 170 12.93 -21.02 21.50
N PHE A 171 13.56 -22.19 21.57
CA PHE A 171 12.85 -23.44 21.32
C PHE A 171 11.81 -23.68 22.42
N GLU A 172 10.55 -23.89 22.03
CA GLU A 172 9.46 -24.14 22.98
C GLU A 172 9.49 -25.56 23.55
N ASN A 173 9.93 -26.52 22.74
CA ASN A 173 9.83 -27.95 23.01
C ASN A 173 11.14 -28.71 22.71
N GLY A 174 11.26 -29.92 23.24
CA GLY A 174 12.38 -30.82 23.00
C GLY A 174 13.63 -30.54 23.87
N ARG A 175 14.75 -31.18 23.54
CA ARG A 175 15.99 -31.13 24.34
C ARG A 175 16.66 -29.75 24.39
N ARG A 176 16.33 -28.87 23.45
CA ARG A 176 16.88 -27.51 23.33
C ARG A 176 15.94 -26.45 23.92
N ARG A 177 14.90 -26.86 24.64
CA ARG A 177 13.92 -25.94 25.22
C ARG A 177 14.58 -24.80 25.99
N GLY A 178 14.17 -23.57 25.71
CA GLY A 178 14.72 -22.35 26.33
C GLY A 178 16.04 -21.86 25.74
N LEU A 179 16.68 -22.59 24.82
CA LEU A 179 17.84 -22.08 24.08
C LEU A 179 17.40 -21.16 22.93
N PRO A 180 18.19 -20.12 22.57
CA PRO A 180 17.91 -19.26 21.43
C PRO A 180 17.73 -20.06 20.12
N ARG A 181 16.78 -19.63 19.30
CA ARG A 181 16.42 -20.26 18.02
C ARG A 181 16.66 -19.29 16.86
N PRO A 182 17.93 -19.01 16.48
CA PRO A 182 18.21 -18.11 15.36
C PRO A 182 17.73 -18.73 14.04
N PRO A 183 17.16 -17.93 13.12
CA PRO A 183 16.71 -18.43 11.82
C PRO A 183 17.89 -18.77 10.91
N SER A 184 17.67 -19.58 9.88
CA SER A 184 18.71 -19.90 8.87
C SER A 184 19.14 -18.67 8.06
N ALA A 185 18.25 -17.69 7.92
CA ALA A 185 18.52 -16.38 7.35
C ALA A 185 17.59 -15.34 8.00
N ALA A 186 18.03 -14.09 8.04
CA ALA A 186 17.25 -12.96 8.51
C ALA A 186 17.26 -11.89 7.43
N THR A 187 16.09 -11.64 6.83
CA THR A 187 15.90 -10.71 5.72
C THR A 187 14.70 -9.82 5.97
N HIS A 188 14.73 -8.65 5.37
CA HIS A 188 13.62 -7.69 5.39
C HIS A 188 13.31 -7.17 3.99
N PHE A 189 12.08 -6.69 3.81
CA PHE A 189 11.68 -5.99 2.59
C PHE A 189 12.20 -4.57 2.60
N LEU A 190 12.52 -4.01 1.43
CA LEU A 190 12.89 -2.59 1.27
C LEU A 190 11.66 -1.67 1.15
N SER A 191 10.48 -2.25 0.92
CA SER A 191 9.23 -1.53 0.67
C SER A 191 8.05 -2.33 1.23
N HIS A 192 7.13 -1.66 1.93
CA HIS A 192 5.89 -2.26 2.40
C HIS A 192 4.98 -2.61 1.21
N ARG A 193 5.03 -1.83 0.13
CA ARG A 193 4.29 -2.13 -1.11
C ARG A 193 4.74 -3.46 -1.72
N ASP A 194 6.04 -3.72 -1.77
CA ASP A 194 6.58 -4.97 -2.31
C ASP A 194 6.22 -6.18 -1.46
N GLN A 195 6.24 -6.02 -0.13
CA GLN A 195 5.79 -7.06 0.80
C GLN A 195 4.30 -7.37 0.61
N LEU A 196 3.46 -6.34 0.58
CA LEU A 196 2.01 -6.49 0.39
C LEU A 196 1.70 -7.12 -0.99
N ASN A 197 2.44 -6.72 -2.03
CA ASN A 197 2.33 -7.33 -3.35
C ASN A 197 2.70 -8.82 -3.33
N ALA A 198 3.81 -9.20 -2.68
CA ALA A 198 4.19 -10.61 -2.54
C ALA A 198 3.09 -11.44 -1.86
N ILE A 199 2.51 -10.93 -0.77
CA ILE A 199 1.39 -11.58 -0.06
C ILE A 199 0.19 -11.75 -0.99
N HIS A 200 -0.24 -10.69 -1.68
CA HIS A 200 -1.37 -10.77 -2.60
C HIS A 200 -1.14 -11.75 -3.75
N ARG A 201 0.09 -11.81 -4.30
CA ARG A 201 0.46 -12.77 -5.33
C ARG A 201 0.40 -14.21 -4.80
N ALA A 202 0.89 -14.47 -3.59
CA ALA A 202 0.81 -15.79 -2.97
C ALA A 202 -0.64 -16.24 -2.75
N GLN A 203 -1.49 -15.35 -2.23
CA GLN A 203 -2.92 -15.63 -2.04
C GLN A 203 -3.64 -15.88 -3.37
N LEU A 204 -3.26 -15.17 -4.43
CA LEU A 204 -3.81 -15.41 -5.77
C LEU A 204 -3.38 -16.79 -6.30
N ILE A 205 -2.10 -17.16 -6.13
CA ILE A 205 -1.60 -18.49 -6.52
C ILE A 205 -2.37 -19.57 -5.76
N PHE A 206 -2.53 -19.44 -4.45
CA PHE A 206 -3.30 -20.37 -3.62
C PHE A 206 -4.73 -20.55 -4.14
N LYS A 207 -5.43 -19.45 -4.47
CA LYS A 207 -6.79 -19.49 -5.01
C LYS A 207 -6.90 -20.18 -6.38
N LEU A 208 -5.85 -20.09 -7.20
CA LEU A 208 -5.84 -20.62 -8.57
C LEU A 208 -5.27 -22.04 -8.68
N THR A 209 -4.47 -22.46 -7.70
CA THR A 209 -3.74 -23.72 -7.71
C THR A 209 -3.96 -24.45 -6.39
N ASP A 210 -2.94 -24.48 -5.52
CA ASP A 210 -2.98 -25.10 -4.20
C ASP A 210 -1.97 -24.43 -3.25
N LEU A 211 -1.95 -24.92 -2.00
CA LEU A 211 -1.06 -24.42 -0.95
C LEU A 211 0.42 -24.67 -1.26
N SER A 212 0.76 -25.76 -1.93
CA SER A 212 2.16 -26.11 -2.22
C SER A 212 2.77 -25.11 -3.20
N MET A 213 2.05 -24.79 -4.28
CA MET A 213 2.49 -23.85 -5.29
C MET A 213 2.58 -22.42 -4.74
N SER A 214 1.72 -22.06 -3.78
CA SER A 214 1.75 -20.72 -3.16
C SER A 214 3.00 -20.47 -2.29
N LYS A 215 3.69 -21.54 -1.85
CA LYS A 215 4.88 -21.48 -0.99
C LYS A 215 6.19 -21.37 -1.77
N GLU A 216 6.14 -21.51 -3.10
CA GLU A 216 7.32 -21.40 -3.95
C GLU A 216 7.84 -19.95 -4.01
N PRO A 217 9.16 -19.73 -3.99
CA PRO A 217 9.73 -18.40 -4.17
C PRO A 217 9.30 -17.77 -5.48
N MET A 218 8.75 -16.55 -5.41
CA MET A 218 8.31 -15.80 -6.57
C MET A 218 9.28 -14.67 -6.90
N HIS A 219 9.68 -14.56 -8.16
CA HIS A 219 10.52 -13.46 -8.63
C HIS A 219 9.70 -12.16 -8.73
N MET A 220 10.23 -11.09 -8.14
CA MET A 220 9.56 -9.77 -8.07
C MET A 220 10.09 -8.78 -9.13
N GLY A 221 10.99 -9.22 -10.01
CA GLY A 221 11.49 -8.42 -11.13
C GLY A 221 12.56 -7.39 -10.76
N LYS A 222 12.57 -6.93 -9.51
CA LYS A 222 13.52 -5.98 -8.93
C LYS A 222 14.11 -6.51 -7.61
N ILE A 223 15.07 -5.77 -7.06
CA ILE A 223 15.53 -6.01 -5.69
C ILE A 223 14.41 -5.55 -4.75
N ILE A 224 13.99 -6.43 -3.87
CA ILE A 224 12.86 -6.21 -2.94
C ILE A 224 13.26 -6.30 -1.47
N GLY A 225 14.47 -6.79 -1.18
CA GLY A 225 14.92 -7.05 0.17
C GLY A 225 16.42 -7.18 0.28
N GLU A 226 16.87 -7.20 1.52
CA GLU A 226 18.25 -7.50 1.89
C GLU A 226 18.31 -8.21 3.25
N GLY A 227 19.46 -8.78 3.58
CA GLY A 227 19.69 -9.40 4.88
C GLY A 227 20.91 -10.31 4.90
N TYR A 228 20.90 -11.25 5.85
CA TYR A 228 22.04 -12.11 6.16
C TYR A 228 21.67 -13.60 6.20
N LYS A 229 22.55 -14.44 5.67
CA LYS A 229 22.52 -15.89 5.95
C LYS A 229 23.18 -16.16 7.30
N ARG A 230 22.68 -17.12 8.06
CA ARG A 230 23.26 -17.50 9.37
C ARG A 230 24.65 -18.09 9.23
N ASP A 231 24.86 -18.89 8.20
CA ASP A 231 26.14 -19.50 7.93
C ASP A 231 27.07 -18.42 7.33
N GLY A 232 28.04 -17.95 8.13
CA GLY A 232 29.01 -16.94 7.72
C GLY A 232 28.55 -15.48 7.81
N TYR A 233 27.30 -15.20 8.17
CA TYR A 233 26.74 -13.84 8.22
C TYR A 233 26.94 -13.08 6.90
N GLU A 234 26.76 -13.79 5.78
CA GLU A 234 26.94 -13.24 4.45
C GLU A 234 25.77 -12.31 4.12
N TYR A 235 26.09 -11.05 3.82
CA TYR A 235 25.13 -10.07 3.32
C TYR A 235 24.71 -10.43 1.90
N GLY A 236 23.43 -10.24 1.58
CA GLY A 236 22.97 -10.23 0.21
C GLY A 236 21.66 -9.50 0.01
N LYS A 237 21.38 -9.19 -1.26
CA LYS A 237 20.14 -8.59 -1.73
C LYS A 237 19.29 -9.65 -2.42
N GLN A 238 17.98 -9.58 -2.22
CA GLN A 238 17.03 -10.57 -2.71
C GLN A 238 16.11 -9.98 -3.78
N ARG A 239 15.80 -10.80 -4.78
CA ARG A 239 14.82 -10.51 -5.85
C ARG A 239 13.59 -11.40 -5.79
N LYS A 240 13.61 -12.40 -4.92
CA LYS A 240 12.53 -13.36 -4.71
C LYS A 240 11.87 -13.10 -3.36
N ALA A 241 10.55 -13.25 -3.33
CA ALA A 241 9.79 -13.30 -2.08
C ALA A 241 9.28 -14.72 -1.87
N ARG A 242 9.22 -15.18 -0.63
CA ARG A 242 8.53 -16.41 -0.24
C ARG A 242 7.48 -16.06 0.80
N VAL A 243 6.28 -16.64 0.64
CA VAL A 243 5.15 -16.40 1.52
C VAL A 243 4.60 -17.74 1.98
N PHE A 244 4.39 -17.88 3.28
CA PHE A 244 3.72 -19.03 3.86
C PHE A 244 2.29 -18.63 4.24
N LEU A 245 1.34 -19.33 3.63
CA LEU A 245 -0.07 -19.23 3.97
C LEU A 245 -0.48 -20.40 4.89
N ASN A 246 -1.49 -20.20 5.72
CA ASN A 246 -2.19 -21.28 6.40
C ASN A 246 -3.19 -21.98 5.44
N ASP A 247 -3.90 -22.99 5.94
CA ASP A 247 -4.85 -23.77 5.15
C ASP A 247 -6.07 -22.94 4.66
N GLU A 248 -6.33 -21.79 5.28
CA GLU A 248 -7.36 -20.83 4.88
C GLU A 248 -6.86 -19.80 3.85
N GLY A 249 -5.58 -19.85 3.47
CA GLY A 249 -4.95 -18.89 2.55
C GLY A 249 -4.58 -17.55 3.19
N GLN A 250 -4.53 -17.48 4.52
CA GLN A 250 -4.09 -16.30 5.26
C GLN A 250 -2.56 -16.31 5.43
N PRO A 251 -1.86 -15.18 5.22
CA PRO A 251 -0.41 -15.10 5.34
C PRO A 251 0.03 -15.19 6.80
N ILE A 252 0.87 -16.18 7.11
CA ILE A 252 1.51 -16.32 8.42
C ILE A 252 2.87 -15.63 8.43
N THR A 253 3.66 -15.81 7.38
CA THR A 253 4.94 -15.11 7.22
C THR A 253 5.24 -14.84 5.75
N ALA A 254 5.96 -13.76 5.49
CA ALA A 254 6.40 -13.34 4.17
C ALA A 254 7.78 -12.71 4.33
N PHE A 255 8.75 -13.21 3.60
CA PHE A 255 10.13 -12.76 3.67
C PHE A 255 10.80 -12.81 2.31
N THR A 256 11.95 -12.15 2.19
CA THR A 256 12.72 -12.12 0.95
C THR A 256 13.73 -13.27 0.96
N GLU A 257 13.81 -14.00 -0.14
CA GLU A 257 14.57 -15.25 -0.26
C GLU A 257 15.88 -15.01 -1.02
N PHE A 258 16.98 -15.53 -0.48
CA PHE A 258 18.26 -15.61 -1.20
C PHE A 258 18.13 -16.43 -2.48
N GLU A 259 19.00 -16.17 -3.46
CA GLU A 259 19.04 -16.95 -4.70
C GLU A 259 19.48 -18.39 -4.48
#